data_AF-A0AAE5CCN8-F1
#
_entry.id   AF-A0AAE5CCN8-F1
#
_cell.length_a   1.000
_cell.length_b   1.000
_cell.length_c   1.000
_cell.angle_alpha   90.00
_cell.angle_beta   90.00
_cell.angle_gamma   90.00
#
_symmetry.space_group_name_H-M   'P 1'
#
loop_
_entity.id
_entity.type
_entity.pdbx_description
1 polymer ?
#
loop_
_entity_poly.entity_id
_entity_poly.type
_entity_poly.pdbx_seq_one_letter_code
_entity_poly.pdbx_strand_id
1 'polypeptide(L)'
;MTADEFFRRLSRTPRAWRLTGGKLRSGPLVDPDCPITAVARALVGEAAPAAGGVVRAADCLGLEGKLASRIVAAADDRRSADSGLRLDLLRACGLSAEDQRAAAVTRTVRRGD
;
A
#
# COMPACT_ATOMS: atom_id res chain seq x y z
N MET A 1 -4.38 -12.88 -10.58
CA MET A 1 -5.00 -12.44 -9.32
C MET A 1 -5.95 -11.26 -9.58
N THR A 2 -7.14 -11.28 -8.98
CA THR A 2 -8.10 -10.15 -9.05
C THR A 2 -7.84 -9.13 -7.94
N ALA A 3 -8.45 -7.94 -8.02
CA ALA A 3 -8.32 -6.91 -6.97
C ALA A 3 -8.84 -7.41 -5.62
N ASP A 4 -9.99 -8.09 -5.62
CA ASP A 4 -10.60 -8.66 -4.42
C ASP A 4 -9.71 -9.74 -3.77
N GLU A 5 -9.12 -10.62 -4.58
CA GLU A 5 -8.17 -11.62 -4.08
C GLU A 5 -6.91 -10.97 -3.48
N PHE A 6 -6.43 -9.89 -4.10
CA PHE A 6 -5.35 -9.09 -3.54
C PHE A 6 -5.72 -8.49 -2.19
N PHE A 7 -6.89 -7.86 -2.05
CA PHE A 7 -7.34 -7.28 -0.78
C PHE A 7 -7.50 -8.30 0.32
N ARG A 8 -8.03 -9.49 0.00
CA ARG A 8 -8.13 -10.60 0.96
C ARG A 8 -6.78 -11.13 1.42
N ARG A 9 -5.76 -11.11 0.55
CA ARG A 9 -4.37 -11.45 0.96
C ARG A 9 -3.73 -10.34 1.76
N LEU A 10 -3.96 -9.09 1.38
CA LEU A 10 -3.44 -7.92 2.08
C LEU A 10 -3.92 -7.89 3.54
N SER A 11 -5.21 -8.17 3.78
CA SER A 11 -5.77 -8.23 5.14
C SER A 11 -5.28 -9.38 6.00
N ARG A 12 -4.72 -10.42 5.39
CA ARG A 12 -4.10 -11.55 6.08
C ARG A 12 -2.59 -11.41 6.20
N THR A 13 -2.00 -10.37 5.63
CA THR A 13 -0.55 -10.14 5.68
C THR A 13 -0.20 -9.62 7.08
N PRO A 14 0.58 -10.37 7.90
CA PRO A 14 0.85 -10.01 9.29
C PRO A 14 1.91 -8.89 9.36
N ARG A 15 1.48 -7.66 9.06
CA ARG A 15 2.33 -6.45 9.00
C ARG A 15 1.62 -5.31 9.70
N ALA A 16 2.37 -4.52 10.47
CA ALA A 16 1.87 -3.25 10.98
C ALA A 16 1.84 -2.22 9.83
N TRP A 17 0.65 -1.78 9.46
CA TRP A 17 0.43 -0.76 8.44
C TRP A 17 0.39 0.63 9.07
N ARG A 18 0.96 1.60 8.36
CA ARG A 18 0.94 2.99 8.78
C ARG A 18 0.87 3.92 7.58
N LEU A 19 0.40 5.13 7.84
CA LEU A 19 0.42 6.23 6.89
C LEU A 19 1.61 7.15 7.20
N THR A 20 2.52 7.30 6.25
CA THR A 20 3.69 8.18 6.38
C THR A 20 3.68 9.19 5.24
N GLY A 21 3.45 10.46 5.57
CA GLY A 21 3.31 11.53 4.57
C GLY A 21 2.14 11.32 3.59
N GLY A 22 1.09 10.62 4.04
CA GLY A 22 -0.05 10.18 3.22
C GLY A 22 0.16 8.83 2.52
N LYS A 23 1.38 8.28 2.52
CA LYS A 23 1.66 7.00 1.85
C LYS A 23 1.37 5.83 2.77
N LEU A 24 0.62 4.85 2.28
CA LEU A 24 0.37 3.58 2.97
C LEU A 24 1.59 2.66 2.83
N ARG A 25 2.17 2.29 3.97
CA ARG A 25 3.41 1.51 4.07
C ARG A 25 3.41 0.56 5.25
N SER A 26 4.26 -0.47 5.19
CA SER A 26 4.60 -1.35 6.32
C SER A 26 6.12 -1.55 6.45
N GLY A 27 6.59 -2.23 7.50
CA GLY A 27 8.03 -2.50 7.71
C GLY A 27 8.77 -1.40 8.48
N PRO A 28 10.11 -1.39 8.52
CA PRO A 28 10.90 -0.34 9.19
C PRO A 28 10.80 1.01 8.46
N LEU A 29 11.10 2.13 9.15
CA LEU A 29 11.04 3.47 8.53
C LEU A 29 12.10 3.68 7.45
N VAL A 30 13.22 2.97 7.53
CA VAL A 30 14.36 3.09 6.61
C VAL A 30 14.12 2.39 5.27
N ASP A 31 13.24 1.38 5.24
CA ASP A 31 12.88 0.62 4.04
C ASP A 31 11.41 0.19 4.08
N PRO A 32 10.48 1.14 3.84
CA PRO A 32 9.06 0.87 3.96
C PRO A 32 8.50 0.12 2.75
N ASP A 33 7.83 -1.00 3.01
CA ASP A 33 7.16 -1.83 2.00
C ASP A 33 5.83 -1.20 1.55
N CYS A 34 5.62 -1.16 0.24
CA CYS A 34 4.31 -0.86 -0.37
C CYS A 34 3.37 -2.09 -0.20
N PRO A 35 2.03 -1.92 -0.16
CA PRO A 35 1.08 -3.03 -0.08
C PRO A 35 1.36 -4.20 -1.04
N ILE A 36 1.64 -3.91 -2.31
CA ILE A 36 1.94 -4.95 -3.31
C ILE A 36 3.22 -5.71 -2.95
N THR A 37 4.27 -5.00 -2.55
CA THR A 37 5.56 -5.60 -2.19
C THR A 37 5.44 -6.48 -0.94
N ALA A 38 4.69 -6.04 0.07
CA ALA A 38 4.48 -6.81 1.28
C ALA A 38 3.71 -8.11 1.02
N VAL A 39 2.64 -8.06 0.20
CA VAL A 39 1.85 -9.24 -0.18
C VAL A 39 2.69 -10.19 -1.03
N ALA A 40 3.50 -9.66 -1.96
CA ALA A 40 4.44 -10.48 -2.73
C ALA A 40 5.45 -11.17 -1.81
N ARG A 41 6.08 -10.44 -0.88
CA ARG A 41 6.98 -10.99 0.14
C ARG A 41 6.34 -12.11 0.96
N ALA A 42 5.10 -11.91 1.41
CA ALA A 42 4.36 -12.93 2.15
C ALA A 42 4.05 -14.17 1.30
N LEU A 43 3.93 -14.03 -0.02
CA LEU A 43 3.64 -15.14 -0.93
C LEU A 43 4.88 -15.92 -1.35
N VAL A 44 5.97 -15.24 -1.72
CA VAL A 44 7.16 -15.87 -2.34
C VAL A 44 8.36 -16.02 -1.39
N GLY A 45 8.29 -15.50 -0.16
CA GLY A 45 9.39 -15.54 0.81
C GLY A 45 10.56 -14.62 0.43
N GLU A 46 11.77 -14.93 0.92
CA GLU A 46 13.02 -14.16 0.73
C GLU A 46 13.42 -13.91 -0.75
N ALA A 47 12.81 -14.62 -1.70
CA ALA A 47 13.01 -14.40 -3.15
C ALA A 47 12.28 -13.16 -3.69
N ALA A 48 11.61 -12.41 -2.82
CA ALA A 48 10.84 -11.25 -3.22
C ALA A 48 11.71 -10.11 -3.76
N PRO A 49 11.17 -9.31 -4.71
CA PRO A 49 11.89 -8.15 -5.22
C PRO A 49 12.24 -7.18 -4.08
N ALA A 50 13.44 -6.60 -4.16
CA ALA A 50 13.86 -5.51 -3.28
C ALA A 50 12.80 -4.38 -3.28
N ALA A 51 12.74 -3.63 -2.17
CA ALA A 51 11.80 -2.52 -2.02
C ALA A 51 11.85 -1.58 -3.24
N GLY A 52 10.66 -1.18 -3.73
CA GLY A 52 10.53 -0.38 -4.95
C GLY A 52 10.30 -1.17 -6.24
N GLY A 53 10.49 -2.50 -6.23
CA GLY A 53 10.21 -3.39 -7.36
C GLY A 53 8.72 -3.69 -7.58
N VAL A 54 7.86 -2.67 -7.63
CA VAL A 54 6.39 -2.81 -7.77
C VAL A 54 6.00 -3.69 -8.97
N VAL A 55 6.68 -3.52 -10.10
CA VAL A 55 6.43 -4.29 -11.32
C VAL A 55 6.71 -5.77 -11.11
N ARG A 56 7.84 -6.09 -10.46
CA ARG A 56 8.22 -7.47 -10.13
C ARG A 56 7.29 -8.08 -9.08
N ALA A 57 6.88 -7.29 -8.09
CA ALA A 57 5.93 -7.75 -7.07
C ALA A 57 4.56 -8.06 -7.69
N ALA A 58 4.09 -7.22 -8.62
CA ALA A 58 2.86 -7.47 -9.36
C ALA A 58 2.95 -8.75 -10.22
N ASP A 59 4.09 -8.97 -10.88
CA ASP A 59 4.38 -10.17 -11.67
C ASP A 59 4.33 -11.45 -10.81
N CYS A 60 4.99 -11.44 -9.64
CA CYS A 60 4.92 -12.55 -8.68
C CYS A 60 3.49 -12.85 -8.18
N LEU A 61 2.63 -11.83 -8.13
CA LEU A 61 1.23 -11.97 -7.73
C LEU A 61 0.31 -12.35 -8.91
N GLY A 62 0.81 -12.34 -10.14
CA GLY A 62 -0.02 -12.45 -11.34
C GLY A 62 -1.09 -11.35 -11.41
N LEU A 63 -0.77 -10.15 -10.91
CA LEU A 63 -1.64 -8.98 -10.98
C LEU A 63 -1.47 -8.31 -12.33
N GLU A 64 -2.57 -7.88 -12.94
CA GLU A 64 -2.52 -7.09 -14.16
C GLU A 64 -1.77 -5.77 -13.91
N GLY A 65 -0.84 -5.39 -14.80
CA GLY A 65 0.02 -4.22 -14.61
C GLY A 65 -0.75 -2.90 -14.41
N LYS A 66 -1.93 -2.76 -15.03
CA LYS A 66 -2.82 -1.60 -14.85
C LYS A 66 -3.43 -1.56 -13.44
N LEU A 67 -3.87 -2.71 -12.92
CA LEU A 67 -4.39 -2.82 -11.57
C LEU A 67 -3.30 -2.55 -10.53
N ALA A 68 -2.11 -3.12 -10.71
CA ALA A 68 -0.96 -2.86 -9.85
C ALA A 68 -0.60 -1.37 -9.81
N SER A 69 -0.60 -0.71 -10.97
CA SER A 69 -0.34 0.73 -11.06
C SER A 69 -1.39 1.57 -10.31
N ARG A 70 -2.68 1.19 -10.39
CA ARG A 70 -3.76 1.85 -9.63
C ARG A 70 -3.59 1.66 -8.13
N ILE A 71 -3.28 0.44 -7.67
CA ILE A 71 -3.04 0.13 -6.26
C ILE A 71 -1.87 0.97 -5.72
N VAL A 72 -0.76 1.08 -6.46
CA VAL A 72 0.38 1.90 -6.04
C VAL A 72 0.04 3.37 -6.02
N ALA A 73 -0.68 3.88 -7.04
CA ALA A 73 -1.12 5.27 -7.06
C ALA A 73 -2.03 5.60 -5.87
N ALA A 74 -2.92 4.68 -5.49
CA ALA A 74 -3.78 4.82 -4.31
C ALA A 74 -2.97 4.71 -3.01
N ALA A 75 -2.05 3.74 -2.90
CA ALA A 75 -1.16 3.64 -1.73
C ALA A 75 -0.28 4.89 -1.55
N ASP A 76 0.06 5.58 -2.64
CA ASP A 76 0.85 6.82 -2.62
C ASP A 76 0.04 8.10 -2.49
N ASP A 77 -1.30 8.00 -2.42
CA ASP A 77 -2.20 9.16 -2.37
C ASP A 77 -2.03 10.11 -3.58
N ARG A 78 -1.50 9.61 -4.71
CA ARG A 78 -1.13 10.44 -5.88
C ARG A 78 -2.28 10.74 -6.84
N ARG A 79 -3.38 9.98 -6.76
CA ARG A 79 -4.57 10.20 -7.58
C ARG A 79 -5.81 10.14 -6.69
N SER A 80 -6.22 11.30 -6.18
CA SER A 80 -7.45 11.50 -5.39
C SER A 80 -8.73 10.98 -6.07
N ALA A 81 -8.67 10.68 -7.38
CA ALA A 81 -9.81 10.22 -8.18
C ALA A 81 -10.30 8.79 -7.86
N ASP A 82 -9.48 7.93 -7.22
CA ASP A 82 -9.88 6.56 -6.88
C ASP A 82 -10.07 6.38 -5.37
N SER A 83 -10.97 7.21 -4.82
CA SER A 83 -11.30 7.21 -3.39
C SER A 83 -11.79 5.83 -2.91
N GLY A 84 -12.47 5.06 -3.76
CA GLY A 84 -12.89 3.68 -3.46
C GLY A 84 -11.70 2.75 -3.23
N LEU A 85 -10.80 2.63 -4.22
CA LEU A 85 -9.62 1.77 -4.12
C LEU A 85 -8.71 2.15 -2.94
N ARG A 86 -8.61 3.45 -2.64
CA ARG A 86 -7.88 3.97 -1.47
C ARG A 86 -8.49 3.47 -0.16
N LEU A 87 -9.81 3.58 -0.01
CA LEU A 87 -10.50 3.14 1.19
C LEU A 87 -10.44 1.62 1.35
N ASP A 88 -10.56 0.86 0.25
CA ASP A 88 -10.41 -0.60 0.28
C ASP A 88 -9.01 -1.03 0.71
N LEU A 89 -7.97 -0.32 0.25
CA LEU A 89 -6.60 -0.53 0.73
C LEU A 89 -6.46 -0.24 2.22
N LEU A 90 -7.00 0.88 2.70
CA LEU A 90 -6.94 1.23 4.12
C LEU A 90 -7.64 0.17 4.97
N ARG A 91 -8.87 -0.21 4.59
CA ARG A 91 -9.65 -1.24 5.30
C ARG A 91 -8.94 -2.59 5.32
N ALA A 92 -8.38 -3.01 4.18
CA ALA A 92 -7.58 -4.24 4.12
C ALA A 92 -6.33 -4.16 5.01
N CYS A 93 -5.81 -2.97 5.26
CA CYS A 93 -4.70 -2.75 6.17
C CYS A 93 -5.11 -2.51 7.64
N GLY A 94 -6.41 -2.58 7.97
CA GLY A 94 -6.92 -2.27 9.31
C GLY A 94 -6.91 -0.78 9.66
N LEU A 95 -6.82 0.10 8.66
CA LEU A 95 -6.84 1.55 8.79
C LEU A 95 -8.18 2.12 8.31
N SER A 96 -8.53 3.28 8.86
CA SER A 96 -9.78 3.99 8.58
C SER A 96 -9.54 5.30 7.84
N ALA A 97 -10.63 5.91 7.35
CA ALA A 97 -10.58 7.25 6.77
C ALA A 97 -10.12 8.30 7.81
N GLU A 98 -10.34 8.04 9.10
CA GLU A 98 -9.87 8.89 10.19
C GLU A 98 -8.34 8.88 10.31
N ASP A 99 -7.70 7.70 10.19
CA ASP A 99 -6.24 7.60 10.11
C ASP A 99 -5.68 8.38 8.92
N GLN A 100 -6.39 8.34 7.79
CA GLN A 100 -6.03 9.13 6.61
C GLN A 100 -6.13 10.63 6.86
N ARG A 101 -7.21 11.09 7.50
CA ARG A 101 -7.37 12.50 7.88
C ARG A 101 -6.29 12.95 8.87
N ALA A 102 -6.00 12.15 9.89
CA ALA A 102 -4.95 12.44 10.87
C ALA A 102 -3.56 12.53 10.20
N ALA A 103 -3.27 11.63 9.25
CA ALA A 103 -2.04 11.66 8.48
C ALA A 103 -1.95 12.89 7.55
N ALA A 104 -3.07 13.35 7.00
CA ALA A 104 -3.14 14.54 6.17
C ALA A 104 -2.88 15.83 6.97
N VAL A 105 -3.48 15.97 8.16
CA VAL A 105 -3.26 17.13 9.05
C VAL A 105 -1.79 17.27 9.44
N THR A 106 -1.14 16.14 9.76
CA THR A 106 0.30 16.11 10.09
C THR A 106 1.19 16.60 8.94
N ARG A 107 0.76 16.40 7.68
CA ARG A 107 1.47 16.87 6.49
C ARG A 107 1.35 18.38 6.30
N THR A 108 0.22 18.97 6.68
CA THR A 108 -0.01 20.43 6.58
C THR A 108 0.87 21.19 7.57
N VAL A 109 1.01 20.68 8.80
CA VAL A 109 1.83 21.32 9.85
C VAL A 109 3.31 21.35 9.49
N ARG A 110 3.84 20.32 8.81
CA ARG A 110 5.26 20.28 8.40
C ARG A 110 5.60 21.10 7.16
N ARG A 111 4.62 21.71 6.48
CA ARG A 111 4.83 22.47 5.23
C ARG A 111 4.71 23.98 5.41
N GLY A 112 4.56 24.45 6.66
CA GLY A 112 4.35 25.85 7.02
C GLY A 112 5.35 26.40 8.02
N ASP A 113 6.57 25.82 8.09
CA ASP A 113 7.73 26.39 8.81
C ASP A 113 8.83 26.72 7.79
#